data_AF-A0A9J6H481-F1
#
_entry.id   AF-A0A9J6H481-F1
#
_cell.length_a   1.000
_cell.length_b   1.000
_cell.length_c   1.000
_cell.angle_alpha   90.00
_cell.angle_beta   90.00
_cell.angle_gamma   90.00
#
_symmetry.space_group_name_H-M   'P 1'
#
loop_
_entity.id
_entity.type
_entity.pdbx_description
1 polymer ?
#
loop_
_entity_poly.entity_id
_entity_poly.type
_entity_poly.pdbx_seq_one_letter_code
_entity_poly.pdbx_strand_id
1 'polypeptide(L)'
;MEGNLESNEQPARRRAADENSRPRQRSQRWGEAETFVLIDLWEGRLADLRRQKRNSVVYDEIAEGLRQAGFERSRDQVHAKIENLGNLFR
;
A
#
# COMPACT_ATOMS: atom_id res chain seq x y z
N MET A 1 55.22 23.67 -16.33
CA MET A 1 55.38 24.48 -15.12
C MET A 1 54.72 25.82 -15.41
N GLU A 2 53.67 26.30 -14.77
CA GLU A 2 52.90 25.93 -13.59
C GLU A 2 51.50 26.53 -13.86
N GLY A 3 50.40 25.92 -13.47
CA GLY A 3 49.94 26.01 -12.10
C GLY A 3 48.43 26.19 -12.16
N ASN A 4 47.72 25.08 -12.04
CA ASN A 4 46.30 25.05 -11.74
C ASN A 4 46.12 25.57 -10.31
N LEU A 5 45.53 26.76 -10.13
CA LEU A 5 44.95 27.21 -8.86
C LEU A 5 43.67 27.98 -9.19
N GLU A 6 42.52 27.34 -9.07
CA GLU A 6 41.73 27.31 -7.82
C GLU A 6 40.75 28.48 -7.78
N SER A 7 39.49 28.18 -8.09
CA SER A 7 38.33 28.77 -7.43
C SER A 7 37.14 27.86 -7.70
N ASN A 8 37.21 26.65 -7.15
CA ASN A 8 36.02 25.80 -6.99
C ASN A 8 35.29 26.30 -5.74
N GLU A 9 34.43 27.29 -5.92
CA GLU A 9 33.55 27.81 -4.88
C GLU A 9 32.54 26.73 -4.48
N GLN A 10 32.80 26.03 -3.39
CA GLN A 10 31.79 25.25 -2.68
C GLN A 10 31.01 26.15 -1.73
N PRO A 11 29.67 26.23 -1.84
CA PRO A 11 28.84 26.47 -0.67
C PRO A 11 28.43 25.13 -0.06
N ALA A 12 29.01 24.86 1.10
CA ALA A 12 28.59 23.82 2.00
C ALA A 12 27.19 24.11 2.59
N ARG A 13 26.52 23.01 2.95
CA ARG A 13 25.53 22.86 4.04
C ARG A 13 24.04 22.86 3.68
N ARG A 14 23.50 21.63 3.82
CA ARG A 14 22.28 21.26 4.55
C ARG A 14 21.00 21.91 4.05
N ARG A 15 20.29 21.19 3.20
CA ARG A 15 18.82 21.17 3.28
C ARG A 15 18.37 19.73 3.39
N ALA A 16 17.52 19.54 4.38
CA ALA A 16 16.99 18.29 4.90
C ALA A 16 16.77 17.23 3.82
N ALA A 17 17.15 16.00 4.15
CA ALA A 17 16.53 14.82 3.57
C ALA A 17 15.02 15.07 3.55
N ASP A 18 14.44 15.08 2.35
CA ASP A 18 13.01 15.06 2.16
C ASP A 18 12.48 13.73 2.72
N GLU A 19 12.17 13.76 4.02
CA GLU A 19 11.59 12.68 4.83
C GLU A 19 10.11 12.46 4.48
N ASN A 20 9.70 12.76 3.24
CA ASN A 20 8.33 12.59 2.79
C ASN A 20 8.22 11.88 1.44
N SER A 21 9.25 11.12 1.06
CA SER A 21 9.08 10.04 0.10
C SER A 21 8.23 8.91 0.72
N ARG A 22 6.95 9.19 1.01
CA ARG A 22 5.92 8.16 1.15
C ARG A 22 6.11 7.27 -0.07
N PRO A 23 6.51 6.00 0.08
CA PRO A 23 6.77 5.16 -1.06
C PRO A 23 5.50 5.15 -1.88
N ARG A 24 5.57 5.80 -3.05
CA ARG A 24 4.51 5.82 -4.05
C ARG A 24 4.17 4.37 -4.28
N GLN A 25 3.04 3.93 -3.71
CA GLN A 25 2.55 2.55 -3.65
C GLN A 25 2.86 1.86 -4.97
N ARG A 26 4.04 1.23 -5.05
CA ARG A 26 4.57 0.67 -6.30
C ARG A 26 3.82 -0.62 -6.47
N SER A 27 2.71 -0.59 -7.22
CA SER A 27 1.93 -1.74 -7.70
C SER A 27 2.25 -3.01 -6.92
N GLN A 28 1.85 -3.02 -5.65
CA GLN A 28 2.44 -3.95 -4.71
C GLN A 28 1.87 -5.33 -5.03
N ARG A 29 2.73 -6.20 -5.58
CA ARG A 29 2.45 -7.62 -5.78
C ARG A 29 1.89 -8.14 -4.47
N TRP A 30 0.64 -8.58 -4.49
CA TRP A 30 -0.01 -9.13 -3.30
C TRP A 30 0.82 -10.31 -2.82
N GLY A 31 1.41 -10.19 -1.63
CA GLY A 31 2.15 -11.29 -1.01
C GLY A 31 1.21 -12.42 -0.62
N GLU A 32 1.74 -13.63 -0.43
CA GLU A 32 0.94 -14.76 0.06
C GLU A 32 0.35 -14.46 1.45
N ALA A 33 1.18 -13.97 2.38
CA ALA A 33 0.73 -13.55 3.71
C ALA A 33 -0.34 -12.45 3.66
N GLU A 34 -0.14 -11.46 2.80
CA GLU A 34 -1.09 -10.35 2.61
C GLU A 34 -2.42 -10.83 2.01
N THR A 35 -2.35 -11.75 1.05
CA THR A 35 -3.53 -12.38 0.46
C THR A 35 -4.24 -13.26 1.48
N PHE A 36 -3.51 -13.96 2.34
CA PHE A 36 -4.08 -14.79 3.40
C PHE A 36 -4.83 -13.94 4.42
N VAL A 37 -4.24 -12.84 4.89
CA VAL A 37 -4.90 -11.88 5.79
C VAL A 37 -6.12 -11.26 5.11
N LEU A 38 -6.02 -10.91 3.83
CA LEU A 38 -7.18 -10.42 3.08
C LEU A 38 -8.32 -11.45 3.03
N ILE A 39 -8.01 -12.72 2.73
CA ILE A 39 -9.01 -13.78 2.64
C ILE A 39 -9.64 -14.03 4.01
N ASP A 40 -8.84 -14.08 5.08
CA ASP A 40 -9.33 -14.27 6.45
C ASP A 40 -10.31 -13.16 6.86
N LEU A 41 -9.95 -11.90 6.64
CA LEU A 41 -10.80 -10.74 6.90
C LEU A 41 -12.05 -10.72 6.01
N TRP A 42 -11.93 -11.16 4.75
CA TRP A 42 -13.02 -11.20 3.79
C TRP A 42 -14.02 -12.32 4.10
N GLU A 43 -13.54 -13.52 4.43
CA GLU A 43 -14.37 -14.69 4.73
C GLU A 43 -15.23 -14.44 5.97
N GLY A 44 -14.64 -13.85 7.02
CA GLY A 44 -15.37 -13.44 8.23
C GLY A 44 -16.47 -12.40 7.96
N ARG A 45 -16.33 -11.59 6.91
CA ARG A 45 -17.31 -10.56 6.52
C ARG A 45 -18.15 -10.92 5.29
N LEU A 46 -17.99 -12.13 4.74
CA LEU A 46 -18.72 -12.59 3.57
C LEU A 46 -20.24 -12.64 3.82
N ALA A 47 -20.63 -12.98 5.05
CA ALA A 47 -22.02 -12.97 5.49
C ALA A 47 -22.62 -11.55 5.46
N ASP A 48 -21.89 -10.55 5.94
CA ASP A 48 -22.28 -9.14 5.90
C ASP A 48 -22.33 -8.61 4.47
N LEU A 49 -21.35 -8.99 3.64
CA LEU A 49 -21.33 -8.64 2.22
C LEU A 49 -22.55 -9.17 1.46
N ARG A 50 -23.06 -10.36 1.83
CA ARG A 50 -24.29 -10.94 1.26
C ARG A 50 -25.57 -10.31 1.83
N ARG A 51 -25.52 -9.77 3.04
CA ARG A 51 -26.69 -9.28 3.78
C ARG A 51 -26.96 -7.79 3.59
N GLN A 52 -25.94 -6.98 3.32
CA GLN A 52 -26.08 -5.53 3.15
C GLN A 52 -25.89 -5.07 1.69
N LYS A 53 -26.64 -4.04 1.27
CA LYS A 53 -26.48 -3.35 -0.02
C LYS A 53 -25.34 -2.33 -0.05
N ARG A 54 -24.75 -2.00 1.11
CA ARG A 54 -23.70 -0.97 1.27
C ARG A 54 -22.42 -1.61 1.79
N ASN A 55 -21.71 -2.28 0.91
CA ASN A 55 -20.49 -3.04 1.21
C ASN A 55 -19.26 -2.13 1.37
N SER A 56 -19.37 -0.83 1.10
CA SER A 56 -18.25 0.11 1.21
C SER A 56 -17.62 0.14 2.60
N VAL A 57 -18.42 -0.02 3.66
CA VAL A 57 -17.90 -0.06 5.04
C VAL A 57 -17.06 -1.32 5.26
N VAL A 58 -17.53 -2.47 4.76
CA VAL A 58 -16.81 -3.74 4.88
C VAL A 58 -15.44 -3.67 4.20
N TYR A 59 -15.35 -3.07 3.01
CA TYR A 59 -14.06 -2.90 2.33
C TYR A 59 -13.12 -1.94 3.06
N ASP A 60 -13.65 -0.91 3.71
CA ASP A 60 -12.88 0.02 4.53
C ASP A 60 -12.31 -0.67 5.77
N GLU A 61 -13.13 -1.51 6.43
CA GLU A 61 -12.70 -2.29 7.59
C GLU A 61 -11.66 -3.37 7.21
N ILE A 62 -11.79 -3.99 6.05
CA ILE A 62 -10.77 -4.94 5.54
C ILE A 62 -9.46 -4.19 5.25
N ALA A 63 -9.53 -3.01 4.64
CA ALA A 63 -8.36 -2.17 4.41
C ALA A 63 -7.67 -1.75 5.72
N GLU A 64 -8.45 -1.42 6.75
CA GLU A 64 -7.93 -1.12 8.09
C GLU A 64 -7.31 -2.35 8.75
N GLY A 65 -7.91 -3.53 8.62
CA GLY A 65 -7.34 -4.79 9.12
C GLY A 65 -5.99 -5.12 8.45
N LEU A 66 -5.88 -4.90 7.14
CA LEU A 66 -4.61 -5.02 6.42
C LEU A 66 -3.58 -4.01 6.92
N ARG A 67 -4.00 -2.75 7.18
CA ARG A 67 -3.12 -1.71 7.71
C ARG A 67 -2.59 -2.06 9.11
N GLN A 68 -3.43 -2.63 9.96
CA GLN A 68 -3.02 -3.15 11.28
C GLN A 68 -2.02 -4.31 11.17
N ALA A 69 -2.14 -5.16 10.14
CA ALA A 69 -1.18 -6.21 9.83
C ALA A 69 0.14 -5.70 9.20
N GLY A 70 0.28 -4.39 9.00
CA GLY A 70 1.46 -3.76 8.40
C GLY A 70 1.41 -3.62 6.87
N PHE A 71 0.26 -3.90 6.26
CA PHE A 71 0.02 -3.76 4.83
C PHE A 71 -0.81 -2.50 4.54
N GLU A 72 -0.18 -1.44 4.08
CA GLU A 72 -0.92 -0.26 3.61
C GLU A 72 -1.64 -0.59 2.30
N ARG A 73 -2.94 -0.92 2.37
CA ARG A 73 -3.79 -1.12 1.18
C ARG A 73 -5.03 -0.24 1.26
N SER A 74 -5.32 0.43 0.15
CA SER A 74 -6.55 1.22 0.00
C SER A 74 -7.75 0.32 -0.28
N ARG A 75 -8.95 0.76 0.12
CA ARG A 75 -10.23 0.08 -0.18
C ARG A 75 -10.40 -0.32 -1.64
N ASP A 76 -9.93 0.51 -2.57
CA ASP A 76 -10.03 0.27 -4.01
C ASP A 76 -9.18 -0.93 -4.45
N GLN A 77 -7.96 -1.03 -3.90
CA GLN A 77 -7.05 -2.15 -4.15
C GLN A 77 -7.59 -3.45 -3.55
N VAL A 78 -8.16 -3.36 -2.35
CA VAL A 78 -8.84 -4.47 -1.67
C VAL A 78 -10.02 -4.95 -2.51
N HIS A 79 -10.86 -4.03 -3.00
CA HIS A 79 -11.99 -4.36 -3.87
C HIS A 79 -11.55 -5.09 -5.13
N ALA A 80 -10.61 -4.51 -5.90
CA ALA A 80 -10.09 -5.12 -7.12
C ALA A 80 -9.47 -6.50 -6.87
N LYS A 81 -8.79 -6.68 -5.73
CA LYS A 81 -8.21 -7.97 -5.36
C LYS A 81 -9.28 -9.01 -4.99
N ILE A 82 -10.31 -8.63 -4.23
CA ILE A 82 -11.43 -9.51 -3.88
C ILE A 82 -12.19 -9.92 -5.15
N GLU A 83 -12.44 -9.01 -6.08
CA GLU A 83 -13.05 -9.35 -7.38
C GLU A 83 -12.18 -10.32 -8.19
N ASN A 84 -10.86 -10.12 -8.18
CA ASN A 84 -9.93 -11.02 -8.86
C ASN A 84 -9.89 -12.41 -8.19
N LEU A 85 -9.90 -12.48 -6.86
CA LEU A 85 -10.00 -13.72 -6.10
C LEU A 85 -11.32 -14.44 -6.41
N GLY A 86 -12.45 -13.72 -6.38
CA GLY A 86 -13.76 -14.29 -6.71
C GLY A 86 -13.85 -14.86 -8.13
N ASN A 87 -13.15 -14.26 -9.11
CA ASN A 87 -13.04 -14.81 -10.46
C ASN A 87 -12.08 -16.01 -10.55
N LEU A 88 -11.01 -16.03 -9.76
CA LEU A 88 -10.01 -17.10 -9.78
C LEU A 88 -10.48 -18.37 -9.06
N PHE A 89 -11.30 -18.23 -8.03
CA PHE A 89 -11.87 -19.33 -7.24
C PHE A 89 -13.32 -19.68 -7.61
N ARG A 90 -13.75 -19.30 -8.82
CA ARG A 90 -15.11 -19.55 -9.34
C ARG A 90 -15.31 -20.99 -9.82
#